data_AF-A0A0Q7K9S8-F1
#
_entry.id   AF-A0A0Q7K9S8-F1
#
_cell.length_a   1.000
_cell.length_b   1.000
_cell.length_c   1.000
_cell.angle_alpha   90.00
_cell.angle_beta   90.00
_cell.angle_gamma   90.00
#
_symmetry.space_group_name_H-M   'P 1'
#
loop_
_entity.id
_entity.type
_entity.pdbx_description
1 polymer ?
#
loop_
_entity_poly.entity_id
_entity_poly.type
_entity_poly.pdbx_seq_one_letter_code
_entity_poly.pdbx_strand_id
1 'polypeptide(L)'
;MMFTAGGQVGGQDATIVWKDGMVSGSPFAVQLVLLEAANLEGELVGPVNQQTDTRHLSSPLSALMIIDRVLTAAVFTGEVPEVDSAPPGAVI
;
A
#
# COMPACT_ATOMS: atom_id res chain seq x y z
N MET A 1 10.33 9.09 0.81
CA MET A 1 8.89 9.20 1.10
C MET A 1 8.53 8.22 2.21
N MET A 2 7.70 8.62 3.17
CA MET A 2 7.31 7.77 4.31
C MET A 2 5.87 8.03 4.78
N PHE A 3 5.11 6.95 4.98
CA PHE A 3 3.77 7.01 5.60
C PHE A 3 3.56 5.87 6.59
N THR A 4 2.62 6.09 7.51
CA THR A 4 2.22 5.12 8.53
C THR A 4 0.75 4.79 8.35
N ALA A 5 0.40 3.51 8.49
CA ALA A 5 -0.95 3.01 8.53
C ALA A 5 -1.21 2.35 9.89
N GLY A 6 -2.26 2.80 10.58
CA GLY A 6 -2.80 2.13 11.76
C GLY A 6 -4.10 1.42 11.39
N GLY A 7 -4.38 0.26 11.97
CA GLY A 7 -5.62 -0.48 11.73
C GLY A 7 -5.67 -1.76 12.55
N GLN A 8 -6.45 -2.74 12.11
CA GLN A 8 -6.55 -4.04 12.78
C GLN A 8 -6.19 -5.20 11.86
N VAL A 9 -5.53 -6.22 12.41
CA VAL A 9 -5.30 -7.51 11.75
C VAL A 9 -5.73 -8.61 12.70
N GLY A 10 -6.67 -9.46 12.28
CA GLY A 10 -7.17 -10.55 13.14
C GLY A 10 -7.77 -10.07 14.46
N GLY A 11 -8.37 -8.87 14.48
CA GLY A 11 -8.95 -8.27 15.69
C GLY A 11 -7.94 -7.65 16.67
N GLN A 12 -6.66 -7.57 16.30
CA GLN A 12 -5.63 -6.88 17.09
C GLN A 12 -5.17 -5.60 16.40
N ASP A 13 -4.95 -4.56 17.18
CA ASP A 13 -4.40 -3.31 16.66
C ASP A 13 -2.99 -3.53 16.10
N ALA A 14 -2.75 -2.97 14.91
CA ALA A 14 -1.52 -3.11 14.18
C ALA A 14 -1.10 -1.78 13.55
N THR A 15 0.21 -1.57 13.51
CA THR A 15 0.82 -0.41 12.86
C THR A 15 1.78 -0.91 11.79
N ILE A 16 1.68 -0.33 10.60
CA ILE A 16 2.61 -0.54 9.49
C ILE A 16 3.23 0.80 9.13
N VAL A 17 4.55 0.82 8.96
CA VAL A 17 5.31 1.95 8.45
C VAL A 17 5.90 1.54 7.11
N TRP A 18 5.57 2.30 6.07
CA TRP A 18 6.20 2.19 4.76
C TRP A 18 7.20 3.32 4.57
N LYS A 19 8.39 2.99 4.10
CA LYS A 19 9.46 3.96 3.78
C LYS A 19 10.29 3.47 2.61
N ASP A 20 10.25 4.22 1.50
CA ASP A 20 11.12 4.03 0.33
C ASP A 20 11.23 2.56 -0.13
N GLY A 21 10.10 1.86 -0.19
CA GLY A 21 10.06 0.45 -0.61
C GLY A 21 10.11 -0.59 0.50
N MET A 22 10.36 -0.16 1.74
CA MET A 22 10.48 -1.04 2.90
C MET A 22 9.28 -0.93 3.82
N VAL A 23 8.87 -2.06 4.41
CA VAL A 23 7.74 -2.16 5.34
C VAL A 23 8.26 -2.60 6.71
N SER A 24 7.81 -1.94 7.77
CA SER A 24 8.15 -2.23 9.17
C SER A 24 6.95 -1.98 10.09
N GLY A 25 7.05 -2.33 11.38
CA GLY A 25 5.98 -2.17 12.35
C GLY A 25 5.58 -3.49 13.02
N SER A 26 4.28 -3.71 13.23
CA SER A 26 3.75 -4.91 13.86
C SER A 26 4.17 -6.17 13.09
N PRO A 27 4.93 -7.11 13.70
CA PRO A 27 5.56 -8.21 12.97
C PRO A 27 4.58 -9.06 12.14
N PHE A 28 3.41 -9.37 12.71
CA PHE A 28 2.39 -10.15 12.02
C PHE A 28 1.80 -9.40 10.81
N ALA A 29 1.48 -8.11 10.96
CA ALA A 29 0.95 -7.29 9.88
C ALA A 29 1.98 -7.08 8.77
N VAL A 30 3.25 -6.85 9.12
CA VAL A 30 4.36 -6.77 8.15
C VAL A 30 4.48 -8.05 7.34
N GLN A 31 4.43 -9.22 8.00
CA GLN A 31 4.52 -10.50 7.31
C GLN A 31 3.37 -10.71 6.34
N LEU A 32 2.14 -10.29 6.69
CA LEU A 32 0.99 -10.36 5.79
C LEU A 32 1.12 -9.40 4.60
N VAL A 33 1.63 -8.18 4.80
CA VAL A 33 1.90 -7.25 3.69
C VAL A 33 2.94 -7.82 2.73
N LEU A 34 4.02 -8.40 3.25
CA LEU A 34 5.04 -9.03 2.41
C LEU A 34 4.49 -10.23 1.65
N LEU A 35 3.65 -11.06 2.30
CA LEU A 35 3.00 -12.20 1.67
C LEU A 35 2.02 -11.77 0.57
N GLU A 36 1.18 -10.78 0.85
CA GLU A 36 0.22 -10.24 -0.11
C GLU A 36 0.94 -9.62 -1.32
N ALA A 37 1.98 -8.83 -1.09
CA ALA A 37 2.79 -8.26 -2.18
C ALA A 37 3.40 -9.38 -3.05
N ALA A 38 3.94 -10.43 -2.44
CA ALA A 38 4.50 -11.56 -3.19
C ALA A 38 3.45 -12.34 -3.98
N ASN A 39 2.24 -12.49 -3.45
CA ASN A 39 1.14 -13.17 -4.14
C ASN A 39 0.63 -12.38 -5.36
N LEU A 40 0.74 -11.04 -5.30
CA LEU A 40 0.29 -10.15 -6.37
C LEU A 40 1.35 -9.96 -7.46
N GLU A 41 2.56 -10.48 -7.33
CA GLU A 41 3.57 -10.42 -8.39
C GLU A 41 3.05 -11.05 -9.69
N GLY A 42 3.05 -10.27 -10.77
CA GLY A 42 2.40 -10.59 -12.04
C GLY A 42 1.01 -9.97 -12.23
N GLU A 43 0.44 -9.36 -11.20
CA GLU A 43 -0.85 -8.65 -11.24
C GLU A 43 -0.67 -7.13 -11.18
N LEU A 44 -1.49 -6.41 -11.94
CA LEU A 44 -1.50 -4.94 -11.92
C LEU A 44 -2.09 -4.41 -10.62
N VAL A 45 -1.25 -3.80 -9.78
CA VAL A 45 -1.66 -3.16 -8.52
C VAL A 45 -1.30 -1.68 -8.55
N GLY A 46 -2.30 -0.85 -8.29
CA GLY A 46 -2.19 0.60 -8.26
C GLY A 46 -3.44 1.26 -8.84
N PRO A 47 -3.56 2.59 -8.72
CA PRO A 47 -4.55 3.37 -9.47
C PRO A 47 -4.34 3.24 -10.98
N VAL A 48 -5.40 3.40 -11.76
CA VAL A 48 -5.33 3.39 -13.23
C VAL A 48 -4.27 4.40 -13.71
N ASN A 49 -3.44 3.99 -14.67
CA ASN A 49 -2.26 4.71 -15.20
C ASN A 49 -1.05 4.83 -14.25
N GLN A 50 -1.10 4.29 -13.03
CA GLN A 50 0.00 4.28 -12.06
C GLN A 50 0.16 2.89 -11.42
N GLN A 51 -0.12 1.85 -12.20
CA GLN A 51 -0.05 0.45 -11.78
C GLN A 51 1.35 -0.11 -12.02
N THR A 52 1.75 -1.06 -11.19
CA THR A 52 2.91 -1.93 -11.44
C THR A 52 2.47 -3.39 -11.34
N ASP A 53 3.10 -4.26 -12.12
CA ASP A 53 2.92 -5.71 -12.07
C ASP A 53 4.00 -6.41 -11.24
N THR A 54 5.03 -5.69 -10.82
CA THR A 54 6.14 -6.25 -10.06
C THR A 54 6.67 -5.29 -9.00
N ARG A 55 7.32 -5.84 -7.98
CA ARG A 55 7.96 -5.13 -6.88
C ARG A 55 7.03 -4.07 -6.30
N HIS A 56 5.77 -4.42 -6.04
CA HIS A 56 4.71 -3.46 -5.71
C HIS A 56 5.07 -2.57 -4.54
N LEU A 57 5.79 -3.09 -3.55
CA LEU A 57 6.22 -2.30 -2.40
C LEU A 57 7.15 -1.13 -2.77
N SER A 58 7.87 -1.20 -3.89
CA SER A 58 8.69 -0.08 -4.38
C SER A 58 7.87 1.09 -4.91
N SER A 59 6.61 0.87 -5.27
CA SER A 59 5.65 1.91 -5.63
C SER A 59 4.86 2.33 -4.38
N PRO A 60 4.87 3.62 -4.00
CA PRO A 60 4.15 4.08 -2.81
C PRO A 60 2.63 3.86 -2.93
N LEU A 61 2.06 4.06 -4.13
CA LEU A 61 0.62 3.87 -4.37
C LEU A 61 0.22 2.40 -4.31
N SER A 62 1.01 1.51 -4.91
CA SER A 62 0.75 0.08 -4.84
C SER A 62 0.93 -0.45 -3.41
N ALA A 63 1.95 0.03 -2.70
CA ALA A 63 2.15 -0.28 -1.29
C ALA A 63 0.96 0.17 -0.42
N LEU A 64 0.42 1.37 -0.65
CA LEU A 64 -0.76 1.87 0.06
C LEU A 64 -1.95 0.93 -0.13
N MET A 65 -2.24 0.53 -1.37
CA MET A 65 -3.35 -0.38 -1.67
C MET A 65 -3.17 -1.76 -1.04
N ILE A 66 -1.94 -2.30 -1.03
CA ILE A 66 -1.64 -3.59 -0.39
C ILE A 66 -1.84 -3.50 1.13
N ILE A 67 -1.36 -2.41 1.74
CA ILE A 67 -1.52 -2.18 3.18
C ILE A 67 -3.00 -2.05 3.55
N ASP A 68 -3.80 -1.35 2.73
CA ASP A 68 -5.25 -1.20 2.92
C ASP A 68 -6.01 -2.54 2.81
N ARG A 69 -5.55 -3.46 1.95
CA ARG A 69 -6.11 -4.82 1.87
C ARG A 69 -5.84 -5.67 3.11
N VAL A 70 -4.67 -5.49 3.73
CA VAL A 70 -4.24 -6.28 4.90
C VAL A 70 -4.87 -5.75 6.19
N LEU A 71 -4.93 -4.43 6.34
CA LEU A 71 -5.48 -3.79 7.54
C LEU A 71 -6.99 -3.61 7.42
N THR A 72 -7.72 -4.03 8.43
CA THR A 72 -9.12 -3.62 8.60
C THR A 72 -9.17 -2.21 9.16
N ALA A 73 -9.99 -1.34 8.54
CA ALA A 73 -10.16 0.06 8.91
C ALA A 73 -8.83 0.83 8.96
N ALA A 74 -8.02 0.71 7.91
CA ALA A 74 -6.73 1.37 7.80
C ALA A 74 -6.89 2.91 7.86
N VAL A 75 -6.07 3.55 8.70
CA VAL A 75 -5.94 5.00 8.80
C VAL A 75 -4.51 5.38 8.46
N PHE A 76 -4.34 6.11 7.37
CA PHE A 76 -3.04 6.52 6.85
C PHE A 76 -2.67 7.92 7.34
N THR A 77 -1.39 8.11 7.69
CA THR A 77 -0.83 9.38 8.18
C THR A 77 0.60 9.57 7.65
N GLY A 78 1.07 10.83 7.64
CA GLY A 78 2.40 11.19 7.12
C GLY A 78 2.35 11.61 5.64
N GLU A 79 3.41 11.31 4.89
CA GLU A 79 3.49 11.59 3.45
C GLU A 79 2.72 10.50 2.68
N VAL A 80 1.38 10.53 2.78
CA VAL A 80 0.51 9.58 2.06
C VAL A 80 0.54 9.91 0.56
N PRO A 81 0.82 8.96 -0.34
CA PRO A 81 0.82 9.21 -1.78
C PRO A 81 -0.58 9.58 -2.27
N GLU A 82 -0.64 10.57 -3.14
CA GLU A 82 -1.86 10.94 -3.86
C GLU A 82 -1.83 10.37 -5.26
N VAL A 83 -3.00 10.07 -5.80
CA VAL A 83 -3.15 9.66 -7.20
C VAL A 83 -3.02 10.91 -8.05
N ASP A 84 -2.04 10.96 -8.95
CA ASP A 84 -2.02 12.02 -9.96
C ASP A 84 -3.37 12.09 -10.68
N SER A 85 -4.05 13.23 -10.55
CA SER A 85 -5.27 13.53 -11.30
C SER A 85 -4.95 13.47 -12.80
N ALA A 86 -5.70 12.68 -13.57
CA ALA A 86 -5.64 12.78 -15.02
C ALA A 86 -5.84 14.26 -15.44
N PRO A 87 -5.07 14.81 -16.38
CA PRO A 87 -5.24 16.18 -16.80
C PRO A 87 -6.69 16.42 -17.26
N PRO A 88 -7.31 17.55 -16.90
CA PRO A 88 -8.68 17.84 -17.29
C PRO A 88 -8.80 17.83 -18.82
N GLY A 89 -9.52 16.85 -19.37
CA GLY A 89 -9.73 16.69 -20.82
C GLY A 89 -9.53 15.28 -21.38
N ALA A 90 -9.12 14.29 -20.58
CA ALA A 90 -9.13 12.89 -21.01
C ALA A 90 -10.60 12.40 -21.15
N VAL A 91 -11.07 12.29 -22.39
CA VAL A 91 -12.36 11.67 -22.73
C VAL A 91 -12.16 10.15 -22.71
N ILE A 92 -12.96 9.46 -21.90
CA ILE A 92 -13.07 7.99 -21.83
C ILE A 92 -13.88 7.46 -23.01
#